data_AF-A0A1R2CHA0-F1
#
_entry.id   AF-A0A1R2CHA0-F1
#
_cell.length_a   1.000
_cell.length_b   1.000
_cell.length_c   1.000
_cell.angle_alpha   90.00
_cell.angle_beta   90.00
_cell.angle_gamma   90.00
#
_symmetry.space_group_name_H-M   'P 1'
#
loop_
_entity.id
_entity.type
_entity.pdbx_description
1 polymer ?
#
loop_
_entity_poly.entity_id
_entity_poly.type
_entity_poly.pdbx_seq_one_letter_code
_entity_poly.pdbx_strand_id
1 'polypeptide(L)'
;MCLLGQAKKPCSHPDCIEYYSKTLPQVVPSIHTITESLISSILLRQPLLNSIFHTTQALISKAEDIQTVLSSIPQTTVSPHPFYDKNSYKNRIVLTSSELTEIYKEKGFSLTIQVVDEDNNKVIIQDMFKIKLYTNDNPPKLLKLNIASKKILRGTLEGLMDQNGYVVFANIVINEVSSHYVKESFIMAIECDMPDVKPLIIENLYVRARNSKKNKSE
;
A
#
# COMPACT_ATOMS: atom_id res chain seq x y z
N MET A 1 -19.77 57.93 21.65
CA MET A 1 -18.86 59.07 21.43
C MET A 1 -17.50 58.51 21.04
N CYS A 2 -16.81 59.12 20.08
CA CYS A 2 -15.89 58.47 19.13
C CYS A 2 -14.98 57.34 19.68
N LEU A 3 -15.17 56.15 19.13
CA LEU A 3 -14.19 55.06 18.94
C LEU A 3 -14.54 54.43 17.57
N LEU A 4 -14.05 55.08 16.50
CA LEU A 4 -14.04 54.62 15.09
C LEU A 4 -15.40 54.31 14.42
N GLY A 5 -16.42 55.14 14.71
CA GLY A 5 -17.68 55.15 13.95
C GLY A 5 -17.54 55.84 12.59
N GLN A 6 -18.15 55.25 11.55
CA GLN A 6 -18.21 55.72 10.16
C GLN A 6 -18.92 57.09 10.02
N ALA A 7 -18.25 58.18 10.40
CA ALA A 7 -18.74 59.55 10.19
C ALA A 7 -17.92 60.26 9.10
N LYS A 8 -18.61 60.93 8.16
CA LYS A 8 -18.01 61.63 7.00
C LYS A 8 -17.18 62.90 7.35
N LYS A 9 -17.01 63.24 8.64
CA LYS A 9 -16.21 64.40 9.08
C LYS A 9 -15.37 64.02 10.32
N PRO A 10 -14.06 64.33 10.35
CA PRO A 10 -13.19 63.98 11.47
C PRO A 10 -13.55 64.79 12.71
N CYS A 11 -13.60 64.14 13.87
CA CYS A 11 -13.68 64.83 15.16
C CYS A 11 -12.30 65.32 15.61
N SER A 12 -12.26 66.30 16.50
CA SER A 12 -11.05 66.94 17.02
C SER A 12 -10.27 66.12 18.05
N HIS A 13 -10.49 64.80 18.12
CA HIS A 13 -9.76 63.92 19.03
C HIS A 13 -8.36 63.61 18.47
N PRO A 14 -7.28 63.67 19.27
CA PRO A 14 -5.90 63.55 18.79
C PRO A 14 -5.66 62.26 17.96
N ASP A 15 -6.17 61.13 18.45
CA ASP A 15 -6.00 59.82 17.79
C ASP A 15 -6.74 59.72 16.44
N CYS A 16 -7.86 60.43 16.29
CA CYS A 16 -8.60 60.46 15.02
C CYS A 16 -7.90 61.31 13.96
N ILE A 17 -7.29 62.42 14.38
CA ILE A 17 -6.49 63.28 13.48
C ILE A 17 -5.26 62.51 12.99
N GLU A 18 -4.62 61.72 13.85
CA GLU A 18 -3.49 60.87 13.46
C GLU A 18 -3.91 59.74 12.49
N TYR A 19 -5.08 59.13 12.69
CA TYR A 19 -5.59 58.09 11.80
C TYR A 19 -5.95 58.62 10.40
N TYR A 20 -6.63 59.77 10.32
CA TYR A 20 -7.00 60.38 9.03
C TYR A 20 -5.83 61.09 8.32
N SER A 21 -4.79 61.52 9.04
CA SER A 21 -3.59 62.10 8.41
C SER A 21 -2.66 61.03 7.81
N LYS A 22 -2.69 59.79 8.31
CA LYS A 22 -1.89 58.67 7.79
C LYS A 22 -2.56 57.90 6.64
N THR A 23 -3.87 58.06 6.45
CA THR A 23 -4.57 57.45 5.31
C THR A 23 -4.40 58.33 4.08
N LEU A 24 -3.30 58.13 3.34
CA LEU A 24 -3.19 58.63 1.97
C LEU A 24 -4.42 58.19 1.17
N PRO A 25 -4.98 59.03 0.27
CA PRO A 25 -6.01 58.58 -0.64
C PRO A 25 -5.48 57.36 -1.40
N GLN A 26 -6.15 56.21 -1.28
CA GLN A 26 -5.86 55.08 -2.15
C GLN A 26 -6.10 55.56 -3.58
N VAL A 27 -5.00 55.82 -4.31
CA VAL A 27 -5.05 56.04 -5.75
C VAL A 27 -5.49 54.71 -6.33
N VAL A 28 -6.79 54.59 -6.62
CA VAL A 28 -7.30 53.46 -7.39
C VAL A 28 -6.57 53.53 -8.73
N PRO A 29 -5.75 52.52 -9.10
CA PRO A 29 -5.03 52.56 -10.35
C PRO A 29 -6.04 52.70 -11.48
N SER A 30 -5.72 53.52 -12.49
CA SER A 30 -6.63 53.72 -13.61
C SER A 30 -7.01 52.37 -14.21
N ILE A 31 -8.25 52.24 -14.70
CA ILE A 31 -8.74 51.00 -15.32
C ILE A 31 -7.75 50.51 -16.39
N HIS A 32 -7.11 51.44 -17.11
CA HIS A 32 -6.06 51.16 -18.09
C HIS A 32 -4.88 50.39 -17.50
N THR A 33 -4.35 50.82 -16.36
CA THR A 33 -3.23 50.18 -15.68
C THR A 33 -3.59 48.79 -15.16
N ILE A 34 -4.84 48.60 -14.70
CA ILE A 34 -5.35 47.29 -14.28
C ILE A 34 -5.45 46.36 -15.51
N THR A 35 -5.97 46.86 -16.63
CA THR A 35 -6.07 46.08 -17.87
C THR A 35 -4.72 45.69 -18.44
N GLU A 36 -3.73 46.58 -18.45
CA GLU A 36 -2.38 46.28 -18.94
C GLU A 36 -1.66 45.25 -18.06
N SER A 37 -1.85 45.33 -16.74
CA SER A 37 -1.32 44.35 -15.80
C SER A 37 -1.96 42.97 -16.00
N LEU A 38 -3.27 42.91 -16.23
CA LEU A 38 -3.98 41.67 -16.54
C LEU A 38 -3.54 41.08 -17.88
N ILE A 39 -3.43 41.89 -18.93
CA ILE A 39 -2.97 41.46 -20.26
C ILE A 39 -1.54 40.91 -20.15
N SER A 40 -0.65 41.63 -19.46
CA SER A 40 0.73 41.17 -19.24
C SER A 40 0.78 39.87 -18.46
N SER A 41 -0.05 39.71 -17.44
CA SER A 41 -0.14 38.47 -16.65
C SER A 41 -0.68 37.29 -17.45
N ILE A 42 -1.61 37.51 -18.38
CA ILE A 42 -2.15 36.48 -19.27
C ILE A 42 -1.09 36.06 -20.29
N LEU A 43 -0.40 37.02 -20.92
CA LEU A 43 0.67 36.76 -21.88
C LEU A 43 1.85 36.03 -21.23
N LEU A 44 2.20 36.38 -19.99
CA LEU A 44 3.28 35.70 -19.25
C LEU A 44 2.95 34.22 -18.94
N ARG A 45 1.66 33.87 -18.86
CA ARG A 45 1.19 32.51 -18.55
C ARG A 45 0.99 31.62 -19.77
N GLN A 46 0.90 32.18 -20.99
CA GLN A 46 0.81 31.40 -22.23
C GLN A 46 1.91 30.35 -22.43
N PRO A 47 3.22 30.64 -22.21
CA PRO A 47 4.26 29.64 -22.43
C PRO A 47 4.16 28.45 -21.46
N LEU A 48 3.68 28.69 -20.24
CA LEU A 48 3.44 27.63 -19.26
C LEU A 48 2.30 26.72 -19.71
N LEU A 49 1.20 27.28 -20.22
CA LEU A 49 0.08 26.49 -20.77
C LEU A 49 0.52 25.63 -21.96
N ASN A 50 1.33 26.18 -22.86
CA ASN A 50 1.88 25.43 -23.99
C ASN A 50 2.81 24.29 -23.52
N SER A 51 3.65 24.54 -22.52
CA SER A 51 4.52 23.50 -21.94
C SER A 51 3.72 22.36 -21.31
N ILE A 52 2.66 22.69 -20.56
CA ILE A 52 1.75 21.69 -19.99
C ILE A 52 1.12 20.88 -21.12
N PHE A 53 0.59 21.53 -22.15
CA PHE A 53 -0.06 20.86 -23.28
C PHE A 53 0.88 19.85 -23.96
N HIS A 54 2.11 20.25 -24.30
CA HIS A 54 3.08 19.35 -24.92
C HIS A 54 3.49 18.20 -24.00
N THR A 55 3.64 18.46 -22.70
CA THR A 55 3.98 17.42 -21.72
C THR A 55 2.85 16.39 -21.60
N THR A 56 1.60 16.85 -21.53
CA THR A 56 0.43 15.96 -21.50
C THR A 56 0.33 15.13 -22.77
N GLN A 57 0.57 15.72 -23.93
CA GLN A 57 0.53 14.99 -25.20
C GLN A 57 1.63 13.93 -25.31
N ALA A 58 2.84 14.23 -24.83
CA ALA A 58 3.93 13.25 -24.76
C ALA A 58 3.62 12.09 -23.80
N LEU A 59 2.94 12.36 -22.68
CA LEU A 59 2.49 11.32 -21.74
C LEU A 59 1.41 10.43 -22.35
N ILE A 60 0.46 11.02 -23.09
CA ILE A 60 -0.59 10.27 -23.80
C ILE A 60 0.04 9.32 -24.82
N SER A 61 0.96 9.81 -25.65
CA SER A 61 1.66 8.96 -26.63
C SER A 61 2.41 7.81 -25.97
N LYS A 62 3.09 8.04 -24.84
CA LYS A 62 3.75 6.97 -24.08
C LYS A 62 2.76 5.96 -23.48
N ALA A 63 1.59 6.42 -23.04
CA ALA A 63 0.55 5.53 -22.52
C ALA A 63 -0.03 4.65 -23.63
N GLU A 64 -0.21 5.20 -24.84
CA GLU A 64 -0.62 4.46 -26.03
C GLU A 64 0.43 3.41 -26.43
N ASP A 65 1.72 3.74 -26.41
CA ASP A 65 2.80 2.79 -26.66
C ASP A 65 2.76 1.61 -25.67
N ILE A 66 2.57 1.90 -24.38
CA ILE A 66 2.42 0.86 -23.33
C ILE A 66 1.19 -0.01 -23.60
N GLN A 67 0.06 0.59 -23.97
CA GLN A 67 -1.17 -0.15 -24.28
C GLN A 67 -1.00 -1.05 -25.51
N THR A 68 -0.23 -0.60 -26.49
CA THR A 68 0.06 -1.36 -27.70
C THR A 68 0.96 -2.56 -27.39
N VAL A 69 1.96 -2.36 -26.52
CA VAL A 69 2.82 -3.44 -26.00
C VAL A 69 2.00 -4.46 -25.20
N LEU A 70 1.13 -4.01 -24.29
CA LEU A 70 0.25 -4.89 -23.49
C LEU A 70 -0.69 -5.72 -24.37
N SER A 71 -1.18 -5.16 -25.47
CA SER A 71 -2.07 -5.84 -26.41
C SER A 71 -1.36 -6.86 -27.29
N SER A 72 -0.02 -6.77 -27.41
CA SER A 72 0.83 -7.71 -28.14
C SER A 72 1.35 -8.86 -27.28
N ILE A 73 1.11 -8.83 -25.96
CA ILE A 73 1.41 -9.96 -25.08
C ILE A 73 0.47 -11.10 -25.49
N PRO A 74 1.00 -12.27 -25.91
CA PRO A 74 0.17 -13.44 -26.17
C PRO A 74 -0.69 -13.69 -24.92
N GLN A 75 -2.01 -13.81 -25.09
CA GLN A 75 -2.87 -14.32 -24.04
C GLN A 75 -2.37 -15.73 -23.70
N THR A 76 -1.48 -15.81 -22.72
CA THR A 76 -1.02 -17.08 -22.16
C THR A 76 -2.26 -17.76 -21.64
N THR A 77 -2.68 -18.79 -22.39
CA THR A 77 -3.52 -19.89 -21.91
C THR A 77 -3.24 -20.10 -20.44
N VAL A 78 -4.26 -19.91 -19.62
CA VAL A 78 -4.24 -19.95 -18.16
C VAL A 78 -3.54 -21.25 -17.74
N SER A 79 -2.23 -21.18 -17.46
CA SER A 79 -1.56 -22.27 -16.79
C SER A 79 -2.15 -22.30 -15.39
N PRO A 80 -2.71 -23.43 -14.92
CA PRO A 80 -3.20 -23.51 -13.55
C PRO A 80 -2.04 -23.13 -12.62
N HIS A 81 -2.27 -22.12 -11.79
CA HIS A 81 -1.31 -21.72 -10.78
C HIS A 81 -0.98 -22.95 -9.94
N PRO A 82 0.28 -23.18 -9.52
CA PRO A 82 0.69 -24.41 -8.83
C PRO A 82 -0.08 -24.67 -7.53
N PHE A 83 -0.79 -23.67 -7.02
CA PHE A 83 -1.62 -23.74 -5.81
C PHE A 83 -3.12 -23.54 -6.05
N TYR A 84 -3.55 -23.30 -7.30
CA TYR A 84 -4.97 -23.18 -7.64
C TYR A 84 -5.35 -24.33 -8.58
N ASP A 85 -6.13 -25.26 -8.04
CA ASP A 85 -6.63 -26.45 -8.73
C ASP A 85 -8.00 -26.22 -9.40
N LYS A 86 -8.71 -25.16 -9.02
CA LYS A 86 -10.06 -24.84 -9.51
C LYS A 86 -10.19 -23.41 -9.99
N ASN A 87 -10.97 -23.25 -11.05
CA ASN A 87 -11.33 -21.94 -11.60
C ASN A 87 -12.48 -21.25 -10.81
N SER A 88 -13.10 -21.95 -9.85
CA SER A 88 -14.24 -21.46 -9.07
C SER A 88 -14.08 -21.89 -7.61
N TYR A 89 -13.72 -20.94 -6.76
CA TYR A 89 -13.80 -21.06 -5.30
C TYR A 89 -14.91 -20.14 -4.81
N LYS A 90 -15.73 -20.60 -3.86
CA LYS A 90 -16.81 -19.78 -3.29
C LYS A 90 -16.31 -18.85 -2.20
N ASN A 91 -15.33 -19.34 -1.44
CA ASN A 91 -14.78 -18.65 -0.29
C ASN A 91 -13.27 -18.45 -0.48
N ARG A 92 -12.70 -17.45 0.19
CA ARG A 92 -11.25 -17.20 0.18
C ARG A 92 -10.71 -16.88 1.56
N ILE A 93 -9.51 -17.40 1.84
CA ILE A 93 -8.78 -17.07 3.06
C ILE A 93 -8.13 -15.69 2.89
N VAL A 94 -8.26 -14.82 3.89
CA VAL A 94 -7.65 -13.48 3.92
C VAL A 94 -6.94 -13.23 5.24
N LEU A 95 -5.86 -12.45 5.18
CA LEU A 95 -5.19 -11.96 6.39
C LEU A 95 -6.04 -10.88 7.05
N THR A 96 -6.17 -10.95 8.37
CA THR A 96 -6.80 -9.89 9.16
C THR A 96 -5.84 -8.73 9.43
N SER A 97 -4.53 -9.00 9.47
CA SER A 97 -3.48 -8.00 9.60
C SER A 97 -2.89 -7.65 8.24
N SER A 98 -2.70 -6.36 7.97
CA SER A 98 -2.26 -5.86 6.66
C SER A 98 -0.80 -6.16 6.33
N GLU A 99 0.06 -6.47 7.31
CA GLU A 99 1.50 -6.57 7.05
C GLU A 99 2.20 -7.69 7.83
N LEU A 100 2.74 -8.66 7.09
CA LEU A 100 3.83 -9.51 7.56
C LEU A 100 5.12 -8.67 7.54
N THR A 101 5.36 -7.91 8.60
CA THR A 101 6.59 -7.12 8.73
C THR A 101 7.78 -8.04 9.05
N GLU A 102 8.90 -7.76 8.35
CA GLU A 102 10.22 -8.41 8.41
C GLU A 102 10.31 -9.72 9.22
N ILE A 103 10.29 -10.85 8.51
CA ILE A 103 10.48 -12.15 9.12
C ILE A 103 11.98 -12.43 9.27
N TYR A 104 12.37 -12.84 10.48
CA TYR A 104 13.74 -13.19 10.81
C TYR A 104 13.84 -14.67 11.14
N LYS A 105 14.93 -15.30 10.70
CA LYS A 105 15.27 -16.68 11.06
C LYS A 105 15.23 -16.82 12.58
N GLU A 106 14.56 -17.89 13.04
CA GLU A 106 14.42 -18.24 14.47
C GLU A 106 13.65 -17.21 15.32
N LYS A 107 13.05 -16.17 14.73
CA LYS A 107 12.15 -15.24 15.42
C LYS A 107 10.71 -15.66 15.19
N GLY A 108 9.94 -15.77 16.28
CA GLY A 108 8.51 -16.05 16.22
C GLY A 108 7.72 -14.85 15.67
N PHE A 109 6.73 -15.13 14.85
CA PHE A 109 5.69 -14.20 14.42
C PHE A 109 4.32 -14.88 14.49
N SER A 110 3.26 -14.11 14.39
CA SER A 110 1.89 -14.64 14.44
C SER A 110 1.11 -14.19 13.22
N LEU A 111 0.18 -15.04 12.79
CA LEU A 111 -0.75 -14.76 11.70
C LEU A 111 -2.18 -14.96 12.19
N THR A 112 -3.05 -14.03 11.82
CA THR A 112 -4.49 -14.15 12.00
C THR A 112 -5.15 -14.10 10.65
N ILE A 113 -5.96 -15.13 10.36
CA ILE A 113 -6.74 -15.20 9.13
C ILE A 113 -8.23 -15.21 9.46
N GLN A 114 -9.02 -14.88 8.45
CA GLN A 114 -10.46 -15.15 8.40
C GLN A 114 -10.81 -15.67 7.00
N VAL A 115 -12.02 -16.20 6.86
CA VAL A 115 -12.55 -16.59 5.55
C VAL A 115 -13.69 -15.66 5.18
N VAL A 116 -13.69 -15.24 3.92
CA VAL A 116 -14.73 -14.39 3.35
C VAL A 116 -15.33 -15.01 2.10
N ASP A 117 -16.60 -14.73 1.84
CA ASP A 117 -17.29 -15.07 0.59
C ASP A 117 -16.99 -14.05 -0.53
N GLU A 118 -17.68 -14.19 -1.66
CA GLU A 118 -17.58 -13.27 -2.81
C GLU A 118 -18.05 -11.85 -2.47
N ASP A 119 -19.02 -11.71 -1.58
CA ASP A 119 -19.57 -10.45 -1.10
C ASP A 119 -18.75 -9.84 0.06
N ASN A 120 -17.61 -10.47 0.39
CA ASN A 120 -16.68 -10.06 1.44
C ASN A 120 -17.26 -10.18 2.87
N ASN A 121 -18.33 -10.96 3.05
CA ASN A 121 -18.87 -11.31 4.36
C ASN A 121 -18.06 -12.44 4.98
N LYS A 122 -17.95 -12.41 6.30
CA LYS A 122 -17.22 -13.44 7.06
C LYS A 122 -17.98 -14.77 7.06
N VAL A 123 -17.27 -15.86 6.77
CA VAL A 123 -17.80 -17.23 6.75
C VAL A 123 -17.14 -18.06 7.85
N ILE A 124 -17.95 -18.81 8.61
CA ILE A 124 -17.46 -19.75 9.62
C ILE A 124 -17.21 -21.11 8.98
N ILE A 125 -15.98 -21.62 9.12
CA ILE A 125 -15.57 -22.96 8.66
C ILE A 125 -15.08 -23.76 9.85
N GLN A 126 -15.56 -24.99 9.99
CA GLN A 126 -15.22 -25.89 11.10
C GLN A 126 -14.01 -26.78 10.81
N ASP A 127 -13.47 -26.74 9.60
CA ASP A 127 -12.30 -27.51 9.21
C ASP A 127 -10.98 -26.86 9.65
N MET A 128 -9.94 -27.70 9.68
CA MET A 128 -8.61 -27.31 10.10
C MET A 128 -7.86 -26.58 9.00
N PHE A 129 -7.28 -25.44 9.36
CA PHE A 129 -6.41 -24.67 8.50
C PHE A 129 -4.96 -25.03 8.77
N LYS A 130 -4.13 -25.07 7.72
CA LYS A 130 -2.72 -25.47 7.80
C LYS A 130 -1.81 -24.48 7.09
N ILE A 131 -0.67 -24.19 7.70
CA ILE A 131 0.42 -23.43 7.08
C ILE A 131 1.43 -24.39 6.45
N LYS A 132 1.74 -24.15 5.18
CA LYS A 132 2.82 -24.81 4.45
C LYS A 132 3.79 -23.77 3.87
N LEU A 133 5.06 -24.15 3.75
CA LEU A 133 6.10 -23.32 3.16
C LEU A 133 6.68 -24.02 1.93
N TYR A 134 6.89 -23.29 0.85
CA TYR A 134 7.40 -23.80 -0.41
C TYR A 134 8.59 -22.97 -0.89
N THR A 135 9.44 -23.55 -1.73
CA THR A 135 10.41 -22.78 -2.51
C THR A 135 9.67 -21.93 -3.55
N ASN A 136 10.26 -20.80 -3.92
CA ASN A 136 9.79 -19.97 -5.03
C ASN A 136 10.36 -20.43 -6.40
N ASP A 137 10.78 -21.70 -6.49
CA ASP A 137 11.24 -22.29 -7.75
C ASP A 137 10.04 -22.61 -8.65
N ASN A 138 10.29 -22.89 -9.93
CA ASN A 138 9.28 -23.41 -10.84
C ASN A 138 9.61 -24.88 -11.21
N PRO A 139 8.82 -25.88 -10.76
CA PRO A 139 7.64 -25.78 -9.91
C PRO A 139 7.98 -25.57 -8.42
N PRO A 140 7.08 -24.94 -7.62
CA PRO A 140 7.27 -24.77 -6.18
C PRO A 140 7.38 -26.12 -5.44
N LYS A 141 8.36 -26.23 -4.54
CA LYS A 141 8.60 -27.47 -3.78
C LYS A 141 8.27 -27.29 -2.31
N LEU A 142 7.49 -28.20 -1.74
CA LEU A 142 7.14 -28.18 -0.32
C LEU A 142 8.39 -28.36 0.55
N LEU A 143 8.65 -27.39 1.42
CA LEU A 143 9.75 -27.41 2.37
C LEU A 143 9.28 -28.00 3.70
N LYS A 144 9.81 -29.18 4.04
CA LYS A 144 9.62 -29.82 5.36
C LYS A 144 10.84 -29.63 6.27
N LEU A 145 12.02 -29.69 5.67
CA LEU A 145 13.31 -29.58 6.33
C LEU A 145 14.11 -28.43 5.71
N ASN A 146 15.02 -27.86 6.50
CA ASN A 146 16.00 -26.89 6.05
C ASN A 146 17.27 -27.59 5.52
N ILE A 147 18.27 -26.83 5.07
CA ILE A 147 19.51 -27.40 4.50
C ILE A 147 20.33 -28.21 5.53
N ALA A 148 20.11 -27.96 6.82
CA ALA A 148 20.71 -28.68 7.94
C ALA A 148 19.86 -29.87 8.43
N SER A 149 18.87 -30.31 7.64
CA SER A 149 17.97 -31.42 7.96
C SER A 149 17.13 -31.22 9.24
N LYS A 150 16.91 -29.98 9.67
CA LYS A 150 16.02 -29.62 10.78
C LYS A 150 14.65 -29.17 10.23
N LYS A 151 13.57 -29.33 11.01
CA LYS A 151 12.23 -28.83 10.64
C LYS A 151 12.31 -27.35 10.25
N ILE A 152 11.79 -27.01 9.07
CA ILE A 152 11.87 -25.64 8.56
C ILE A 152 10.87 -24.70 9.23
N LEU A 153 9.67 -25.19 9.51
CA LEU A 153 8.62 -24.50 10.25
C LEU A 153 8.48 -25.08 11.67
N ARG A 154 8.25 -24.21 12.65
CA ARG A 154 7.87 -24.54 14.04
C ARG A 154 6.76 -23.60 14.51
N GLY A 155 6.14 -23.93 15.65
CA GLY A 155 5.07 -23.13 16.25
C GLY A 155 3.69 -23.73 16.00
N THR A 156 2.66 -22.89 16.06
CA THR A 156 1.28 -23.28 15.73
C THR A 156 1.09 -23.22 14.21
N LEU A 157 1.15 -24.38 13.55
CA LEU A 157 1.03 -24.50 12.09
C LEU A 157 -0.33 -25.00 11.63
N GLU A 158 -1.16 -25.46 12.57
CA GLU A 158 -2.53 -25.92 12.33
C GLU A 158 -3.46 -25.21 13.32
N GLY A 159 -4.66 -24.86 12.88
CA GLY A 159 -5.61 -24.12 13.71
C GLY A 159 -7.06 -24.29 13.26
N LEU A 160 -7.97 -24.22 14.23
CA LEU A 160 -9.41 -24.17 14.01
C LEU A 160 -9.90 -22.74 14.15
N MET A 161 -11.02 -22.44 13.50
CA MET A 161 -11.66 -21.15 13.60
C MET A 161 -12.34 -20.98 14.96
N ASP A 162 -12.18 -19.80 15.57
CA ASP A 162 -12.83 -19.44 16.82
C ASP A 162 -14.30 -19.03 16.61
N GLN A 163 -15.02 -18.76 17.70
CA GLN A 163 -16.42 -18.31 17.66
C GLN A 163 -16.60 -16.96 16.96
N ASN A 164 -15.53 -16.17 16.82
CA ASN A 164 -15.52 -14.88 16.16
C ASN A 164 -15.15 -14.98 14.67
N GLY A 165 -14.90 -16.20 14.18
CA GLY A 165 -14.55 -16.50 12.80
C GLY A 165 -13.10 -16.19 12.41
N TYR A 166 -12.18 -16.25 13.37
CA TYR A 166 -10.74 -16.08 13.16
C TYR A 166 -9.96 -17.36 13.43
N VAL A 167 -8.88 -17.57 12.69
CA VAL A 167 -7.87 -18.60 13.02
C VAL A 167 -6.57 -17.89 13.37
N VAL A 168 -5.99 -18.23 14.52
CA VAL A 168 -4.75 -17.64 15.00
C VAL A 168 -3.63 -18.67 14.99
N PHE A 169 -2.61 -18.43 14.18
CA PHE A 169 -1.38 -19.19 14.15
C PHE A 169 -0.32 -18.43 14.95
N ALA A 170 -0.17 -18.80 16.22
CA ALA A 170 0.76 -18.15 17.14
C ALA A 170 2.19 -18.69 17.03
N ASN A 171 3.17 -17.81 17.21
CA ASN A 171 4.59 -18.16 17.36
C ASN A 171 5.13 -19.06 16.23
N ILE A 172 4.74 -18.78 15.00
CA ILE A 172 5.31 -19.39 13.79
C ILE A 172 6.77 -18.99 13.70
N VAL A 173 7.66 -19.95 13.50
CA VAL A 173 9.10 -19.72 13.35
C VAL A 173 9.60 -20.39 12.08
N ILE A 174 10.32 -19.64 11.25
CA ILE A 174 11.06 -20.18 10.10
C ILE A 174 12.54 -20.35 10.49
N ASN A 175 13.06 -21.57 10.36
CA ASN A 175 14.41 -21.96 10.78
C ASN A 175 15.44 -21.86 9.65
N GLU A 176 15.18 -21.03 8.66
CA GLU A 176 16.05 -20.88 7.50
C GLU A 176 15.98 -19.46 6.95
N VAL A 177 17.09 -18.98 6.41
CA VAL A 177 17.10 -17.71 5.68
C VAL A 177 16.76 -17.95 4.22
N SER A 178 16.03 -17.02 3.61
CA SER A 178 15.58 -17.19 2.23
C SER A 178 16.74 -17.07 1.23
N SER A 179 17.81 -16.36 1.59
CA SER A 179 19.04 -16.20 0.78
C SER A 179 19.81 -17.50 0.54
N HIS A 180 19.47 -18.61 1.20
CA HIS A 180 20.05 -19.93 0.90
C HIS A 180 19.41 -20.59 -0.34
N TYR A 181 18.36 -20.00 -0.91
CA TYR A 181 17.62 -20.52 -2.05
C TYR A 181 17.81 -19.61 -3.26
N VAL A 182 17.76 -20.19 -4.47
CA VAL A 182 18.06 -19.50 -5.74
C VAL A 182 17.24 -18.23 -5.96
N LYS A 183 15.97 -18.24 -5.55
CA LYS A 183 15.04 -17.12 -5.71
C LYS A 183 14.97 -16.19 -4.50
N GLU A 184 15.83 -16.44 -3.52
CA GLU A 184 16.02 -15.65 -2.29
C GLU A 184 14.74 -15.37 -1.50
N SER A 185 13.68 -16.16 -1.71
CA SER A 185 12.35 -15.97 -1.15
C SER A 185 11.61 -17.31 -1.04
N PHE A 186 10.62 -17.34 -0.15
CA PHE A 186 9.70 -18.47 0.01
C PHE A 186 8.29 -18.10 -0.45
N ILE A 187 7.47 -19.14 -0.62
CA ILE A 187 6.03 -19.02 -0.75
C ILE A 187 5.40 -19.64 0.50
N MET A 188 4.55 -18.90 1.21
CA MET A 188 3.74 -19.45 2.29
C MET A 188 2.31 -19.66 1.79
N ALA A 189 1.80 -20.87 1.95
CA ALA A 189 0.42 -21.20 1.64
C ALA A 189 -0.33 -21.49 2.94
N ILE A 190 -1.53 -20.92 3.07
CA ILE A 190 -2.49 -21.26 4.11
C ILE A 190 -3.68 -21.91 3.43
N GLU A 191 -3.90 -23.17 3.74
CA GLU A 191 -4.91 -24.01 3.11
C GLU A 191 -5.91 -24.54 4.14
N CYS A 192 -7.07 -24.94 3.64
CA CYS A 192 -8.13 -25.64 4.37
C CYS A 192 -8.46 -26.89 3.54
N ASP A 193 -8.82 -28.01 4.18
CA ASP A 193 -9.15 -29.26 3.47
C ASP A 193 -10.51 -29.20 2.73
N MET A 194 -11.10 -28.00 2.65
CA MET A 194 -12.37 -27.77 2.00
C MET A 194 -12.20 -27.38 0.52
N PRO A 195 -12.82 -28.14 -0.41
CA PRO A 195 -12.65 -27.96 -1.84
C PRO A 195 -13.16 -26.62 -2.40
N ASP A 196 -13.99 -25.91 -1.64
CA ASP A 196 -14.64 -24.65 -2.04
C ASP A 196 -13.92 -23.41 -1.49
N VAL A 197 -12.82 -23.61 -0.73
CA VAL A 197 -12.07 -22.54 -0.06
C VAL A 197 -10.75 -22.30 -0.78
N LYS A 198 -10.61 -21.11 -1.38
CA LYS A 198 -9.38 -20.69 -2.03
C LYS A 198 -8.25 -20.56 -1.01
N PRO A 199 -7.09 -21.22 -1.20
CA PRO A 199 -5.95 -21.05 -0.32
C PRO A 199 -5.40 -19.62 -0.42
N LEU A 200 -4.88 -19.12 0.70
CA LEU A 200 -4.15 -17.87 0.74
C LEU A 200 -2.68 -18.15 0.42
N ILE A 201 -2.18 -17.52 -0.64
CA ILE A 201 -0.78 -17.65 -1.08
C ILE A 201 -0.07 -16.32 -0.83
N ILE A 202 0.99 -16.37 -0.04
CA ILE A 202 1.86 -15.25 0.27
C ILE A 202 3.19 -15.51 -0.43
N GLU A 203 3.36 -14.88 -1.57
CA GLU A 203 4.58 -14.96 -2.37
C GLU A 203 5.65 -13.98 -1.87
N ASN A 204 6.89 -14.17 -2.33
CA ASN A 204 8.01 -13.28 -2.01
C ASN A 204 8.23 -13.09 -0.51
N LEU A 205 8.09 -14.17 0.27
CA LEU A 205 8.34 -14.16 1.70
C LEU A 205 9.85 -14.17 1.97
N TYR A 206 10.39 -13.02 2.35
CA TYR A 206 11.81 -12.88 2.69
C TYR A 206 12.06 -13.19 4.16
N VAL A 207 13.00 -14.09 4.43
CA VAL A 207 13.43 -14.44 5.79
C VAL A 207 14.88 -14.08 5.96
N ARG A 208 15.15 -13.08 6.81
CA ARG A 208 16.49 -12.53 7.02
C ARG A 208 17.20 -13.19 8.20
N ALA A 209 18.53 -13.18 8.19
CA ALA A 209 19.30 -13.54 9.37
C ALA A 209 19.02 -12.54 10.50
N ARG A 210 19.00 -13.00 11.75
CA ARG A 210 18.92 -12.11 12.91
C ARG A 210 20.25 -11.37 13.04
N ASN A 211 20.21 -10.04 13.02
CA ASN A 211 21.38 -9.25 13.36
C ASN A 211 21.77 -9.53 14.82
N SER A 212 22.95 -10.12 15.03
CA SER A 212 23.56 -10.15 16.36
C SER A 212 23.97 -8.73 16.70
N LYS A 213 23.10 -7.96 17.36
CA LYS A 213 23.57 -6.77 18.08
C LYS A 213 24.56 -7.30 19.12
N LYS A 214 25.87 -7.11 18.87
CA LYS A 214 26.87 -7.09 19.94
C LYS A 214 26.34 -6.07 20.94
N ASN A 215 25.95 -6.52 22.14
CA ASN A 215 25.76 -5.60 23.25
C ASN A 215 27.10 -4.89 23.46
N LYS A 216 27.23 -3.67 22.93
CA LYS A 216 28.19 -2.71 23.50
C LYS A 216 27.56 -2.29 24.82
N SER A 217 27.88 -3.04 25.87
CA SER A 217 27.89 -2.54 27.23
C SER A 217 28.97 -1.46 27.29
N GLU A 218 28.54 -0.20 27.29
CA GLU A 218 29.26 0.93 27.88
C GLU A 218 28.45 1.42 29.09
#